data_AF-A0A6P0DX14-F1
#
_entry.id   AF-A0A6P0DX14-F1
#
_cell.length_a   1.000
_cell.length_b   1.000
_cell.length_c   1.000
_cell.angle_alpha   90.00
_cell.angle_beta   90.00
_cell.angle_gamma   90.00
#
_symmetry.space_group_name_H-M   'P 1'
#
loop_
_entity.id
_entity.type
_entity.pdbx_description
1 polymer ?
#
loop_
_entity_poly.entity_id
_entity_poly.type
_entity_poly.pdbx_seq_one_letter_code
_entity_poly.pdbx_strand_id
1 'polypeptide(L)'
;QGLLLRNDGDQHVMVIGSPGQGKSRGFVIPTMMSFEGSQMVLDMSGELFEETSGYLKNKGYEVFLLAPGSKFTDGYNPLDLISTEPNQRITDLQKLTQMLLPERLRSDSSDFWEESARILLTAMLGFVLECPDTRKS
;
A
#
# COMPACT_ATOMS: atom_id res chain seq x y z
N GLN A 1 4.26 -3.27 -37.24
CA GLN A 1 4.83 -3.55 -35.90
C GLN A 1 4.84 -2.23 -35.15
N GLY A 2 4.17 -2.14 -34.00
CA GLY A 2 4.20 -0.93 -33.18
C GLY A 2 5.53 -0.81 -32.45
N LEU A 3 6.04 0.41 -32.30
CA LEU A 3 7.22 0.68 -31.48
C LEU A 3 6.81 0.78 -30.01
N LEU A 4 7.67 0.28 -29.10
CA LEU A 4 7.52 0.49 -27.66
C LEU A 4 7.81 1.96 -27.35
N LEU A 5 6.83 2.66 -26.80
CA LEU A 5 6.99 4.00 -26.25
C LEU A 5 7.48 3.87 -24.81
N ARG A 6 8.65 4.44 -24.52
CA ARG A 6 9.26 4.45 -23.20
C ARG A 6 9.62 5.88 -22.80
N ASN A 7 9.37 6.20 -21.54
CA ASN A 7 9.79 7.46 -20.92
C ASN A 7 10.51 7.10 -19.63
N ASP A 8 11.77 7.50 -19.49
CA ASP A 8 12.60 7.26 -18.31
C ASP A 8 12.66 8.49 -17.38
N GLY A 9 11.76 9.47 -17.57
CA GLY A 9 11.65 10.63 -16.69
C GLY A 9 10.75 10.38 -15.48
N ASP A 10 10.95 11.16 -14.42
CA ASP A 10 10.24 11.04 -13.13
C ASP A 10 8.80 11.60 -13.14
N GLN A 11 8.16 11.62 -14.30
CA GLN A 11 6.85 12.20 -14.52
C GLN A 11 5.74 11.17 -14.28
N HIS A 12 4.62 11.62 -13.71
CA HIS A 12 3.42 10.79 -13.65
C HIS A 12 2.81 10.60 -15.04
N VAL A 13 2.33 9.38 -15.32
CA VAL A 13 1.68 9.03 -16.58
C VAL A 13 0.25 8.60 -16.33
N MET A 14 -0.70 9.20 -17.06
CA MET A 14 -2.11 8.80 -17.06
C MET A 14 -2.47 8.14 -18.39
N VAL A 15 -2.99 6.91 -18.34
CA VAL A 15 -3.40 6.16 -19.53
C VAL A 15 -4.91 6.01 -19.54
N ILE A 16 -5.55 6.56 -20.57
CA ILE A 16 -7.01 6.56 -20.73
C ILE A 16 -7.39 5.68 -21.92
N GLY A 17 -8.41 4.84 -21.72
CA GLY A 17 -8.98 4.02 -22.78
C GLY A 17 -10.16 3.20 -22.24
N SER A 18 -11.08 2.80 -23.11
CA SER A 18 -12.23 1.98 -22.71
C SER A 18 -11.80 0.60 -22.17
N PRO A 19 -12.66 -0.12 -21.42
CA PRO A 19 -12.43 -1.52 -21.08
C PRO A 19 -12.13 -2.36 -22.33
N GLY A 20 -11.20 -3.30 -22.24
CA GLY A 20 -10.81 -4.16 -23.36
C GLY A 20 -9.85 -3.54 -24.39
N GLN A 21 -9.51 -2.25 -24.29
CA GLN A 21 -8.59 -1.57 -25.24
C GLN A 21 -7.10 -1.84 -24.98
N GLY A 22 -6.78 -2.90 -24.24
CA GLY A 22 -5.40 -3.33 -24.04
C GLY A 22 -4.54 -2.45 -23.13
N LYS A 23 -5.11 -1.61 -22.25
CA LYS A 23 -4.33 -0.79 -21.29
C LYS A 23 -3.37 -1.64 -20.44
N SER A 24 -3.84 -2.76 -19.91
CA SER A 24 -3.03 -3.68 -19.11
C SER A 24 -1.88 -4.29 -19.93
N ARG A 25 -2.21 -4.91 -21.07
CA ARG A 25 -1.24 -5.62 -21.94
C ARG A 25 -0.30 -4.71 -22.70
N GLY A 26 -0.78 -3.55 -23.14
CA GLY A 26 -0.03 -2.62 -23.98
C GLY A 26 0.79 -1.60 -23.21
N PHE A 27 0.46 -1.35 -21.94
CA PHE A 27 1.17 -0.35 -21.11
C PHE A 27 1.59 -0.89 -19.75
N VAL A 28 0.67 -1.37 -18.92
CA VAL A 28 0.96 -1.72 -17.52
C VAL A 28 1.96 -2.88 -17.42
N ILE A 29 1.71 -4.00 -18.09
CA ILE A 29 2.56 -5.20 -18.05
C ILE A 29 3.97 -4.92 -18.62
N PRO A 30 4.12 -4.29 -19.80
CA PRO A 30 5.43 -3.89 -20.30
C PRO A 30 6.20 -2.98 -19.33
N THR A 31 5.52 -2.02 -18.69
CA THR A 31 6.14 -1.16 -17.67
C THR A 31 6.60 -1.99 -16.47
N MET A 32 5.75 -2.86 -15.94
CA MET A 32 6.10 -3.70 -14.79
C MET A 32 7.32 -4.59 -15.04
N MET A 33 7.39 -5.21 -16.22
CA MET A 33 8.49 -6.11 -16.58
C MET A 33 9.81 -5.36 -16.87
N SER A 34 9.72 -4.15 -17.41
CA SER A 34 10.90 -3.37 -17.85
C SER A 34 11.45 -2.45 -16.76
N PHE A 35 10.66 -2.04 -15.77
CA PHE A 35 11.10 -1.18 -14.69
C PHE A 35 12.14 -1.89 -13.80
N GLU A 36 13.15 -1.13 -13.36
CA GLU A 36 14.31 -1.63 -12.62
C GLU A 36 14.26 -1.32 -11.11
N GLY A 37 13.29 -0.52 -10.68
CA GLY A 37 13.10 -0.17 -9.27
C GLY A 37 12.00 -0.98 -8.57
N SER A 38 11.77 -0.63 -7.31
CA SER A 38 10.67 -1.18 -6.51
C SER A 38 9.31 -0.68 -7.00
N GLN A 39 8.31 -1.56 -6.98
CA GLN A 39 6.98 -1.28 -7.52
C GLN A 39 5.90 -1.65 -6.51
N MET A 40 4.88 -0.79 -6.38
CA MET A 40 3.63 -1.10 -5.70
C MET A 40 2.51 -1.02 -6.73
N VAL A 41 1.79 -2.12 -6.92
CA VAL A 41 0.76 -2.24 -7.97
C VAL A 41 -0.59 -2.54 -7.31
N LEU A 42 -1.56 -1.67 -7.55
CA LEU A 42 -2.95 -1.93 -7.18
C LEU A 42 -3.60 -2.79 -8.28
N ASP A 43 -3.71 -4.09 -8.03
CA ASP A 43 -4.30 -5.06 -8.95
C ASP A 43 -5.65 -5.54 -8.44
N MET A 44 -6.73 -4.93 -8.96
CA MET A 44 -8.10 -5.29 -8.56
C MET A 44 -8.57 -6.64 -9.11
N SER A 45 -7.98 -7.14 -10.21
CA SER A 45 -8.40 -8.41 -10.84
C SER A 45 -7.51 -9.59 -10.45
N GLY A 46 -6.25 -9.34 -10.10
CA GLY A 46 -5.23 -10.36 -9.86
C GLY A 46 -4.49 -10.80 -11.12
N GLU A 47 -4.92 -10.35 -12.31
CA GLU A 47 -4.35 -10.75 -13.61
C GLU A 47 -2.90 -10.27 -13.74
N LEU A 48 -2.57 -9.07 -13.23
CA LEU A 48 -1.21 -8.54 -13.32
C LEU A 48 -0.26 -9.38 -12.47
N PHE A 49 -0.67 -9.75 -11.26
CA PHE A 49 0.12 -10.62 -10.41
C PHE A 49 0.31 -12.00 -11.05
N GLU A 50 -0.75 -12.60 -11.57
CA GLU A 50 -0.72 -13.91 -12.23
C GLU A 50 0.20 -13.92 -13.45
N GLU A 51 0.09 -12.92 -14.33
CA GLU A 51 0.88 -12.85 -15.57
C GLU A 51 2.35 -12.45 -15.34
N THR A 52 2.67 -11.69 -14.27
CA THR A 52 4.01 -11.07 -14.14
C THR A 52 4.86 -11.55 -12.96
N SER A 53 4.26 -12.07 -11.88
CA SER A 53 5.00 -12.39 -10.64
C SER A 53 6.12 -13.40 -10.85
N GLY A 54 5.88 -14.44 -11.65
CA GLY A 54 6.90 -15.44 -11.98
C GLY A 54 8.10 -14.84 -12.74
N TYR A 55 7.84 -13.95 -13.69
CA TYR A 55 8.89 -13.24 -14.42
C TYR A 55 9.72 -12.35 -13.49
N LEU A 56 9.05 -11.58 -12.62
CA LEU A 56 9.71 -10.67 -11.68
C LEU A 56 10.59 -11.44 -10.67
N LYS A 57 10.09 -12.56 -10.14
CA LYS A 57 10.88 -13.46 -9.28
C LYS A 57 12.12 -14.00 -9.99
N ASN A 58 11.98 -14.43 -11.25
CA ASN A 58 13.11 -14.93 -12.05
C ASN A 58 14.14 -13.83 -12.36
N LYS A 59 13.72 -12.56 -12.41
CA LYS A 59 14.61 -11.40 -12.57
C LYS A 59 15.31 -11.01 -11.25
N GLY A 60 14.97 -11.66 -10.13
CA GLY A 60 15.60 -11.47 -8.82
C GLY A 60 14.84 -10.55 -7.87
N TYR A 61 13.61 -10.15 -8.20
CA TYR A 61 12.79 -9.35 -7.28
C TYR A 61 12.15 -10.21 -6.18
N GLU A 62 12.07 -9.64 -4.98
CA GLU A 62 11.12 -10.09 -3.98
C GLU A 62 9.72 -9.63 -4.38
N VAL A 63 8.76 -10.56 -4.40
CA VAL A 63 7.39 -10.30 -4.87
C VAL A 63 6.42 -10.75 -3.79
N PHE A 64 5.66 -9.78 -3.27
CA PHE A 64 4.66 -9.96 -2.23
C PHE A 64 3.25 -9.72 -2.78
N LEU A 65 2.27 -10.47 -2.29
CA LEU A 65 0.86 -10.34 -2.59
C LEU A 65 0.09 -9.89 -1.34
N LEU A 66 -0.46 -8.68 -1.36
CA LEU A 66 -1.38 -8.20 -0.33
C LEU A 66 -2.81 -8.26 -0.85
N ALA A 67 -3.49 -9.39 -0.58
CA ALA A 67 -4.86 -9.67 -1.03
C ALA A 67 -5.74 -10.10 0.16
N PRO A 68 -6.24 -9.15 0.98
CA PRO A 68 -7.03 -9.47 2.17
C PRO A 68 -8.19 -10.42 1.86
N GLY A 69 -8.30 -11.50 2.63
CA GLY A 69 -9.31 -12.56 2.43
C GLY A 69 -8.86 -13.71 1.52
N SER A 70 -7.77 -13.56 0.77
CA SER A 70 -7.11 -14.68 0.08
C SER A 70 -6.31 -15.54 1.05
N LYS A 71 -6.26 -16.85 0.82
CA LYS A 71 -5.36 -17.77 1.54
C LYS A 71 -3.89 -17.62 1.14
N PHE A 72 -3.65 -16.97 0.00
CA PHE A 72 -2.31 -16.76 -0.57
C PHE A 72 -1.74 -15.37 -0.28
N THR A 73 -2.45 -14.55 0.49
CA THR A 73 -1.93 -13.23 0.89
C THR A 73 -0.73 -13.39 1.80
N ASP A 74 0.30 -12.60 1.55
CA ASP A 74 1.38 -12.40 2.48
C ASP A 74 0.89 -11.59 3.69
N GLY A 75 1.55 -11.80 4.82
CA GLY A 75 1.30 -11.06 6.05
C GLY A 75 1.90 -9.67 5.98
N TYR A 76 1.15 -8.67 6.42
CA TYR A 76 1.63 -7.31 6.60
C TYR A 76 1.09 -6.77 7.92
N ASN A 77 1.99 -6.40 8.83
CA ASN A 77 1.64 -5.73 10.06
C ASN A 77 2.13 -4.27 9.98
N PRO A 78 1.23 -3.27 9.86
CA PRO A 78 1.64 -1.87 9.79
C PRO A 78 2.35 -1.38 11.06
N LEU A 79 2.21 -2.11 12.19
CA LEU A 79 2.92 -1.78 13.42
C LEU A 79 4.42 -2.09 13.36
N ASP A 80 4.85 -2.95 12.42
CA ASP A 80 6.27 -3.26 12.22
C ASP A 80 7.06 -2.04 11.69
N LEU A 81 6.35 -1.04 11.13
CA LEU A 81 6.94 0.20 10.61
C LEU A 81 7.04 1.32 11.67
N ILE A 82 6.51 1.10 12.87
CA ILE A 82 6.49 2.11 13.92
C ILE A 82 7.85 2.14 14.62
N SER A 83 8.45 3.33 14.74
CA SER A 83 9.75 3.48 15.37
C SER A 83 9.77 3.01 16.84
N THR A 84 10.93 2.48 17.25
CA THR A 84 11.19 2.16 18.65
C THR A 84 11.57 3.37 19.48
N GLU A 85 11.94 4.49 18.84
CA GLU A 85 12.32 5.72 19.52
C GLU A 85 11.06 6.47 20.01
N PRO A 86 10.92 6.77 21.31
CA PRO A 86 9.68 7.31 21.88
C PRO A 86 9.14 8.56 21.17
N ASN A 87 10.01 9.49 20.80
CA ASN A 87 9.60 10.73 20.13
C ASN A 87 9.08 10.47 18.71
N GLN A 88 9.72 9.57 17.96
CA GLN A 88 9.34 9.25 16.59
C GLN A 88 8.10 8.32 16.56
N ARG A 89 8.00 7.41 17.53
CA ARG A 89 6.88 6.46 17.69
C ARG A 89 5.53 7.16 17.72
N ILE A 90 5.39 8.22 18.52
CA ILE A 90 4.12 8.96 18.61
C ILE A 90 3.76 9.56 17.26
N THR A 91 4.72 10.15 16.55
CA THR A 91 4.52 10.70 15.21
C THR A 91 4.13 9.61 14.20
N ASP A 92 4.76 8.45 14.23
CA ASP A 92 4.45 7.34 13.32
C ASP A 92 3.05 6.78 13.59
N LEU A 93 2.67 6.66 14.87
CA LEU A 93 1.32 6.24 15.26
C LEU A 93 0.26 7.25 14.78
N GLN A 94 0.50 8.55 14.93
CA GLN A 94 -0.42 9.58 14.43
C GLN A 94 -0.56 9.53 12.90
N LYS A 95 0.54 9.31 12.16
CA LYS A 95 0.47 9.12 10.70
C LYS A 95 -0.31 7.87 10.33
N LEU A 96 -0.07 6.76 11.03
CA LEU A 96 -0.81 5.52 10.81
C LEU A 96 -2.31 5.70 11.06
N THR A 97 -2.70 6.35 12.15
CA THR A 97 -4.12 6.59 12.44
C THR A 97 -4.76 7.55 11.46
N GLN A 98 -4.04 8.55 10.95
CA GLN A 98 -4.53 9.42 9.88
C GLN A 98 -4.74 8.66 8.56
N MET A 99 -3.87 7.70 8.23
CA MET A 99 -4.06 6.83 7.05
C MET A 99 -5.27 5.89 7.21
N LEU A 100 -5.52 5.39 8.42
CA LEU A 100 -6.65 4.49 8.71
C LEU A 100 -8.00 5.23 8.82
N LEU A 101 -7.98 6.47 9.33
CA LEU A 101 -9.15 7.32 9.52
C LEU A 101 -8.95 8.65 8.78
N PRO A 102 -9.02 8.63 7.43
CA PRO A 102 -8.80 9.82 6.62
C PRO A 102 -9.89 10.86 6.85
N GLU A 103 -9.50 12.13 6.78
CA GLU A 103 -10.44 13.26 6.88
C GLU A 103 -11.42 13.25 5.71
N ARG A 104 -12.71 13.50 6.01
CA ARG A 104 -13.71 13.70 4.96
C ARG A 104 -13.66 15.12 4.42
N LEU A 105 -13.84 15.25 3.10
CA LEU A 105 -13.88 16.54 2.38
C LEU A 105 -15.08 17.45 2.71
N ARG A 106 -16.01 17.02 3.58
CA ARG A 106 -17.22 17.78 3.94
C ARG A 106 -17.28 17.96 5.46
N SER A 107 -17.04 19.20 5.89
CA SER A 107 -16.98 19.62 7.28
C SER A 107 -18.37 20.02 7.79
N ASP A 108 -19.10 19.10 8.44
CA ASP A 108 -20.28 19.43 9.22
C ASP A 108 -20.32 18.53 10.45
N SER A 109 -20.02 19.03 11.66
CA SER A 109 -20.13 18.33 12.97
C SER A 109 -19.44 16.94 13.13
N SER A 110 -19.00 16.31 12.04
CA SER A 110 -18.30 15.03 11.95
C SER A 110 -16.83 15.15 12.32
N ASP A 111 -16.23 16.33 12.10
CA ASP A 111 -14.80 16.58 12.32
C ASP A 111 -14.40 16.32 13.78
N PHE A 112 -15.27 16.68 14.74
CA PHE A 112 -15.03 16.40 16.16
C PHE A 112 -14.92 14.90 16.45
N TRP A 113 -15.81 14.10 15.85
CA TRP A 113 -15.84 12.66 16.07
C TRP A 113 -14.67 11.96 15.38
N GLU A 114 -14.29 12.40 14.19
CA GLU A 114 -13.13 11.86 13.47
C GLU A 114 -11.83 12.16 14.20
N GLU A 115 -11.68 13.39 14.69
CA GLU A 115 -10.49 13.77 15.46
C GLU A 115 -10.42 13.02 16.79
N SER A 116 -11.54 12.94 17.52
CA SER A 116 -11.62 12.17 18.76
C SER A 116 -11.30 10.69 18.53
N ALA A 117 -11.76 10.11 17.41
CA ALA A 117 -11.47 8.73 17.03
C ALA A 117 -9.99 8.53 16.71
N ARG A 118 -9.33 9.47 16.02
CA ARG A 118 -7.88 9.41 15.75
C ARG A 118 -7.05 9.49 17.02
N ILE A 119 -7.39 10.41 17.93
CA ILE A 119 -6.71 10.55 19.23
C ILE A 119 -6.85 9.24 20.02
N LEU A 120 -8.06 8.70 20.11
CA LEU A 120 -8.32 7.46 20.83
C LEU A 120 -7.56 6.28 20.21
N LEU A 121 -7.62 6.11 18.89
CA LEU A 121 -6.93 5.02 18.20
C LEU A 121 -5.41 5.12 18.37
N THR A 122 -4.85 6.33 18.33
CA THR A 122 -3.41 6.56 18.52
C THR A 122 -2.99 6.12 19.93
N ALA A 123 -3.76 6.49 20.95
CA ALA A 123 -3.52 6.08 22.32
C ALA A 123 -3.63 4.56 22.51
N MET A 124 -4.63 3.92 21.90
CA MET A 124 -4.81 2.47 21.96
C MET A 124 -3.67 1.70 21.30
N LEU A 125 -3.22 2.13 20.11
CA LEU A 125 -2.08 1.51 19.43
C LEU A 125 -0.77 1.72 20.22
N GLY A 126 -0.58 2.91 20.79
CA GLY A 126 0.53 3.17 21.70
C GLY A 126 0.50 2.22 22.90
N PHE A 127 -0.67 2.04 23.52
CA PHE A 127 -0.82 1.08 24.62
C PHE A 127 -0.44 -0.35 24.22
N VAL A 128 -0.87 -0.82 23.04
CA VAL A 128 -0.51 -2.17 22.52
C VAL A 128 0.99 -2.36 22.35
N LEU A 129 1.72 -1.30 21.95
CA LEU A 129 3.16 -1.37 21.74
C LEU A 129 3.97 -1.26 23.04
N GLU A 130 3.51 -0.45 23.99
CA GLU A 130 4.24 -0.17 25.24
C GLU A 130 3.93 -1.18 26.35
N CYS A 131 2.74 -1.78 26.33
CA CYS A 131 2.31 -2.65 27.41
C CYS A 131 2.69 -4.11 27.10
N PRO A 132 3.67 -4.70 27.82
CA PRO A 132 4.05 -6.08 27.60
C PRO A 132 2.88 -7.03 27.91
N ASP A 133 2.76 -8.12 27.13
CA ASP A 133 1.66 -9.08 27.26
C ASP A 133 1.69 -9.74 28.65
N THR A 134 0.81 -9.29 29.54
CA THR A 134 0.69 -9.77 30.92
C THR A 134 0.15 -11.19 31.03
N ARG A 135 -0.29 -11.80 29.91
CA ARG A 135 -0.76 -13.21 29.88
C ARG A 135 0.36 -14.22 29.73
N LYS A 136 1.59 -13.79 29.44
CA LYS A 136 2.78 -14.65 29.50
C LYS A 136 3.44 -14.50 30.87
N SER A 137 2.78 -15.00 31.91
CA SER A 137 3.39 -15.32 33.21
C SER A 137 3.30 -16.81 33.47
#